data_AF-A0A5K0ZSZ0-F1
#
_entry.id   AF-A0A5K0ZSZ0-F1
#
_cell.length_a   1.000
_cell.length_b   1.000
_cell.length_c   1.000
_cell.angle_alpha   90.00
_cell.angle_beta   90.00
_cell.angle_gamma   90.00
#
_symmetry.space_group_name_H-M   'P 1'
#
loop_
_entity.id
_entity.type
_entity.pdbx_description
1 polymer ?
#
loop_
_entity_poly.entity_id
_entity_poly.type
_entity_poly.pdbx_seq_one_letter_code
_entity_poly.pdbx_strand_id
1 'polypeptide(L)' 'VQHLIERCLILRMGRDDCVEALAQHANIEPLVTLT' A
#
# COMPACT_ATOMS: atom_id res chain seq x y z
N VAL A 1 -8.74 -0.40 -3.95
CA VAL A 1 -7.80 -0.45 -2.80
C VAL A 1 -7.31 -1.87 -2.52
N GLN A 2 -8.18 -2.88 -2.36
CA GLN A 2 -7.75 -4.25 -2.03
C GLN A 2 -6.69 -4.84 -2.98
N HIS A 3 -6.84 -4.69 -4.30
CA HIS A 3 -5.81 -5.18 -5.25
C HIS A 3 -4.44 -4.52 -5.04
N LEU A 4 -4.38 -3.29 -4.51
CA LEU A 4 -3.13 -2.56 -4.29
C LEU A 4 -2.44 -3.11 -3.05
N ILE A 5 -3.22 -3.40 -2.01
CA ILE A 5 -2.75 -4.06 -0.79
C ILE A 5 -2.20 -5.45 -1.11
N GLU A 6 -2.91 -6.24 -1.91
CA GLU A 6 -2.45 -7.56 -2.36
C GLU A 6 -1.14 -7.45 -3.15
N ARG A 7 -1.02 -6.47 -4.06
CA ARG A 7 0.23 -6.22 -4.78
C ARG A 7 1.37 -5.83 -3.85
N CYS A 8 1.14 -4.99 -2.84
CA CYS A 8 2.16 -4.66 -1.85
C CYS A 8 2.69 -5.91 -1.13
N LEU A 9 1.79 -6.81 -0.74
CA LEU A 9 2.14 -8.05 -0.03
C LEU A 9 2.88 -9.04 -0.94
N ILE A 10 2.36 -9.28 -2.14
CA ILE A 10 2.96 -10.21 -3.13
C ILE A 10 4.35 -9.76 -3.53
N LEU A 11 4.54 -8.45 -3.74
CA LEU A 11 5.82 -7.87 -4.14
C LEU A 11 6.76 -7.65 -2.94
N ARG A 12 6.33 -7.95 -1.71
CA ARG A 12 7.05 -7.65 -0.47
C ARG A 12 7.54 -6.20 -0.42
N MET A 13 6.67 -5.28 -0.82
CA MET A 13 6.96 -3.85 -0.74
C MET A 13 7.20 -3.44 0.70
N GLY A 14 8.12 -2.50 0.89
CA GLY A 14 8.27 -1.83 2.16
C GLY A 14 7.01 -1.03 2.51
N ARG A 15 6.90 -0.63 3.78
CA ARG A 15 5.77 0.18 4.26
C ARG A 15 5.62 1.46 3.45
N ASP A 16 6.72 2.17 3.22
CA ASP A 16 6.69 3.48 2.58
C ASP A 16 6.34 3.36 1.08
N ASP A 17 6.91 2.37 0.38
CA ASP A 17 6.54 2.05 -1.02
C ASP A 17 5.05 1.71 -1.15
N CYS A 18 4.51 0.94 -0.20
CA CYS A 18 3.10 0.57 -0.22
C CYS A 18 2.20 1.78 0.04
N VAL A 19 2.59 2.66 0.98
CA VAL A 19 1.87 3.90 1.28
C VAL A 19 1.85 4.81 0.05
N GLU A 20 2.97 5.00 -0.63
CA GLU A 20 3.06 5.83 -1.83
C GLU A 20 2.22 5.26 -2.97
N ALA A 21 2.32 3.95 -3.25
CA ALA A 21 1.55 3.30 -4.31
C ALA A 21 0.03 3.40 -4.05
N LEU A 22 -0.40 3.19 -2.81
CA LEU A 22 -1.79 3.35 -2.41
C LEU A 22 -2.24 4.81 -2.53
N ALA A 23 -1.40 5.77 -2.15
CA ALA A 23 -1.70 7.19 -2.30
C ALA A 23 -1.87 7.62 -3.76
N GLN A 24 -0.94 7.22 -4.62
CA GLN A 24 -0.96 7.57 -6.04
C GLN A 24 -2.11 6.90 -6.80
N HIS A 25 -2.40 5.63 -6.51
CA HIS A 25 -3.34 4.84 -7.31
C HIS A 25 -4.76 4.80 -6.76
N ALA A 26 -4.96 5.06 -5.47
CA ALA A 26 -6.30 5.11 -4.86
C ALA A 26 -6.71 6.52 -4.42
N ASN A 27 -5.85 7.53 -4.59
CA ASN A 27 -6.12 8.92 -4.23
C ASN A 27 -6.60 9.08 -2.77
N ILE A 28 -6.00 8.29 -1.85
CA ILE A 28 -6.26 8.27 -0.42
C ILE A 28 -4.91 8.27 0.32
N GLU A 29 -4.80 8.89 1.48
CA GLU A 29 -3.59 8.73 2.33
C GLU A 29 -3.76 7.49 3.24
N PRO A 30 -3.12 6.35 2.93
CA PRO A 30 -3.28 5.14 3.73
C PRO A 30 -2.45 5.23 5.02
N LEU A 31 -3.04 4.81 6.13
CA LEU A 31 -2.29 4.53 7.36
C LEU A 31 -2.04 3.03 7.45
N VAL A 32 -0.79 2.60 7.26
CA VAL A 32 -0.39 1.18 7.36
C VAL A 32 0.29 0.94 8.71
N THR A 33 -0.40 0.20 9.59
CA THR A 33 0.13 -0.26 10.88
C THR A 33 0.33 -1.77 10.87
N LEU A 34 1.46 -2.25 11.37
CA LEU A 34 1.70 -3.68 11.57
C LEU A 34 1.09 -4.11 12.91
N THR A 35 0.24 -5.13 12.88
CA THR A 35 -0.27 -5.83 14.07
C THR A 35 0.59 -7.04 14.40
#